data_AF-C5NT92-F1
#
_entry.id   AF-C5NT92-F1
#
_cell.length_a   1.000
_cell.length_b   1.000
_cell.length_c   1.000
_cell.angle_alpha   90.00
_cell.angle_beta   90.00
_cell.angle_gamma   90.00
#
_symmetry.space_group_name_H-M   'P 1'
#
loop_
_entity.id
_entity.type
_entity.pdbx_description
1 polymer ?
#
loop_
_entity_poly.entity_id
_entity_poly.type
_entity_poly.pdbx_seq_one_letter_code
_entity_poly.pdbx_strand_id
1 'polypeptide(L)' 'SILAFLMIKLNGIDREVVEKWLYVIVGLALFSGILGTGHHYYWIGAPGYWQWIGSLFSTLEVRPVLHHGHLYLP' A
#
# COMPACT_ATOMS: atom_id res chain seq x y z
N SER A 1 2.65 -17.42 -6.43
CA SER A 1 1.25 -17.16 -6.00
C SER A 1 0.32 -17.15 -7.22
N ILE A 2 -1.01 -17.12 -7.05
CA ILE A 2 -1.97 -17.03 -8.17
C ILE A 2 -1.80 -15.73 -8.96
N LEU A 3 -1.43 -14.64 -8.28
CA LEU A 3 -1.14 -13.35 -8.89
C LEU A 3 0.13 -13.40 -9.73
N ALA A 4 1.19 -14.08 -9.26
CA ALA A 4 2.39 -14.27 -10.07
C ALA A 4 2.12 -15.09 -11.34
N PHE A 5 1.31 -16.14 -11.22
CA PHE A 5 0.85 -16.93 -12.37
C PHE A 5 0.09 -16.09 -13.40
N LEU A 6 -0.82 -15.22 -12.96
CA LEU A 6 -1.55 -14.30 -13.84
C LEU A 6 -0.61 -13.30 -14.53
N MET A 7 0.33 -12.70 -13.80
CA MET A 7 1.28 -11.71 -14.34
C MET A 7 2.22 -12.30 -15.40
N ILE A 8 2.71 -13.53 -15.21
CA ILE A 8 3.53 -14.22 -16.22
C ILE A 8 2.68 -14.51 -17.47
N LYS A 9 1.45 -14.99 -17.29
CA LYS A 9 0.58 -15.43 -18.39
C LYS A 9 0.06 -14.27 -19.24
N LEU A 10 -0.11 -13.09 -18.64
CA LEU A 10 -0.59 -11.89 -19.33
C LEU A 10 0.55 -11.05 -19.92
N ASN A 11 1.72 -11.03 -19.27
CA ASN A 11 2.77 -10.06 -19.61
C ASN A 11 4.05 -10.71 -20.15
N GLY A 12 4.19 -12.04 -20.08
CA GLY A 12 5.39 -12.77 -20.51
C GLY A 12 6.64 -12.53 -19.65
N ILE A 13 6.49 -11.89 -18.49
CA ILE A 13 7.60 -11.56 -17.57
C ILE A 13 7.96 -12.78 -16.72
N ASP A 14 9.24 -13.00 -16.47
CA ASP A 14 9.75 -14.10 -15.65
C ASP A 14 9.17 -14.12 -14.23
N ARG A 15 8.83 -15.34 -13.77
CA ARG A 15 8.23 -15.57 -12.45
C ARG A 15 9.04 -14.99 -11.29
N GLU A 16 10.36 -15.16 -11.33
CA GLU A 16 11.27 -14.73 -10.27
C GLU A 16 11.18 -13.21 -10.04
N VAL A 17 11.14 -12.44 -11.13
CA VAL A 17 11.00 -10.99 -11.10
C VAL A 17 9.66 -10.59 -10.49
N VAL A 18 8.58 -11.23 -10.95
CA VAL A 18 7.22 -10.96 -10.46
C VAL A 18 7.08 -11.28 -8.98
N GLU A 19 7.59 -12.42 -8.51
CA GLU A 19 7.50 -12.80 -7.10
C GLU A 19 8.30 -11.85 -6.22
N LYS A 20 9.50 -11.42 -6.64
CA LYS A 20 10.29 -10.42 -5.91
C LYS A 20 9.54 -9.09 -5.76
N TRP A 21 8.98 -8.58 -6.85
CA TRP A 21 8.18 -7.34 -6.80
C TRP A 21 6.91 -7.51 -5.97
N LEU A 22 6.26 -8.67 -6.04
CA LEU A 22 5.09 -8.97 -5.23
C LEU A 22 5.42 -8.89 -3.74
N TYR A 23 6.53 -9.49 -3.29
CA TYR A 23 6.96 -9.40 -1.89
C TYR A 23 7.23 -7.95 -1.46
N VAL A 24 7.87 -7.14 -2.32
CA VAL A 24 8.11 -5.72 -2.05
C VAL A 24 6.80 -4.95 -1.91
N ILE A 25 5.88 -5.11 -2.85
CA ILE A 25 4.59 -4.39 -2.86
C ILE A 25 3.75 -4.78 -1.65
N VAL A 26 3.62 -6.09 -1.38
CA VAL A 26 2.87 -6.58 -0.21
C VAL A 26 3.52 -6.11 1.08
N GLY A 27 4.84 -6.17 1.19
CA GLY A 27 5.57 -5.70 2.36
C GLY A 27 5.35 -4.21 2.63
N LEU A 28 5.46 -3.37 1.60
CA LEU A 28 5.23 -1.93 1.71
C LEU A 28 3.77 -1.61 2.06
N ALA A 29 2.81 -2.28 1.41
CA ALA A 29 1.38 -2.07 1.67
C ALA A 29 0.99 -2.46 3.10
N LEU A 30 1.49 -3.60 3.61
CA LEU A 30 1.23 -4.02 4.97
C LEU A 30 1.95 -3.13 5.99
N PHE A 31 3.20 -2.76 5.73
CA PHE A 31 3.96 -1.88 6.62
C PHE A 31 3.31 -0.49 6.74
N SER A 32 2.91 0.11 5.61
CA SER A 32 2.18 1.38 5.64
C SER A 32 0.82 1.24 6.30
N GLY A 33 0.06 0.18 6.02
CA GLY A 33 -1.27 -0.06 6.62
C GLY A 33 -1.25 -0.23 8.14
N ILE A 34 -0.30 -1.02 8.64
CA ILE A 34 -0.16 -1.27 10.09
C ILE A 34 0.20 0.03 10.82
N LEU A 35 1.12 0.83 10.29
CA LEU A 35 1.52 2.10 10.91
C LEU A 35 0.49 3.22 10.67
N GLY A 36 -0.17 3.23 9.52
CA GLY A 36 -1.22 4.17 9.14
C GLY A 36 -2.48 4.02 9.98
N THR A 37 -2.74 2.84 10.55
CA THR A 37 -3.77 2.63 11.59
C THR A 37 -3.65 3.63 12.75
N GLY A 38 -2.45 4.16 13.00
CA GLY A 38 -2.19 5.23 13.97
C GLY A 38 -3.07 6.48 13.80
N HIS A 39 -3.62 6.74 12.61
CA HIS A 39 -4.54 7.87 12.39
C HIS A 39 -5.88 7.74 13.13
N HIS A 40 -6.28 6.54 13.54
CA HIS A 40 -7.46 6.32 14.38
C HIS A 40 -7.21 6.74 15.83
N TYR A 41 -5.94 6.97 16.21
CA TYR A 41 -5.55 7.24 17.59
C TYR A 41 -5.44 8.73 17.93
N TYR A 42 -5.64 9.63 16.96
CA TYR A 42 -5.42 11.07 17.14
C TYR A 42 -6.21 11.69 18.28
N TRP A 43 -7.38 11.14 18.60
CA TRP A 43 -8.36 11.75 19.50
C TRP A 43 -8.83 10.84 20.63
N ILE A 44 -8.16 9.71 20.86
CA ILE A 44 -8.52 8.74 21.92
C ILE A 44 -7.60 8.83 23.15
N GLY A 45 -6.71 9.82 23.21
CA GLY A 45 -5.74 9.98 24.29
C GLY A 45 -4.51 9.07 24.18
N ALA A 46 -4.24 8.51 23.00
CA ALA A 46 -3.02 7.74 22.76
C ALA A 46 -1.76 8.64 22.77
N PRO A 47 -0.55 8.07 22.99
CA PRO A 47 0.69 8.85 23.00
C PRO A 47 0.91 9.71 21.74
N GLY A 48 1.43 10.93 21.92
CA GLY A 48 1.53 11.93 20.86
C GLY A 48 2.38 11.55 19.63
N TYR A 49 3.29 10.58 19.75
CA TYR A 49 4.05 10.09 18.59
C TYR A 49 3.15 9.48 17.51
N TRP A 50 1.95 9.00 17.87
CA TRP A 50 0.99 8.47 16.91
C TRP A 50 0.47 9.53 15.94
N GLN A 51 0.47 10.81 16.30
CA GLN A 51 0.10 11.88 15.36
C GLN A 51 1.04 11.90 14.15
N TRP A 52 2.35 11.83 14.39
CA TRP A 52 3.35 11.86 13.32
C TRP A 52 3.43 10.52 12.57
N ILE A 53 3.39 9.39 13.28
CA ILE A 53 3.40 8.06 12.66
C ILE A 53 2.15 7.86 11.78
N GLY A 54 0.95 8.08 12.35
CA GLY A 54 -0.30 7.95 11.62
C GLY A 54 -0.36 8.88 10.41
N SER A 55 0.16 10.11 10.52
CA SER A 55 0.08 11.08 9.41
C SER A 55 0.99 10.69 8.25
N LEU A 56 2.22 10.26 8.57
CA LEU A 56 3.18 9.85 7.55
C LEU A 56 2.72 8.59 6.81
N PHE A 57 2.30 7.56 7.54
CA PHE A 57 2.00 6.25 6.93
C PHE A 57 0.62 6.17 6.29
N SER A 58 -0.40 6.86 6.80
CA SER A 58 -1.72 6.93 6.14
C SER A 58 -1.66 7.69 4.81
N THR A 59 -0.81 8.72 4.68
CA THR A 59 -0.60 9.41 3.40
C THR A 59 -0.01 8.48 2.33
N LEU A 60 0.82 7.50 2.74
CA LEU A 60 1.36 6.50 1.81
C LEU A 60 0.29 5.53 1.30
N GLU A 61 -0.83 5.36 2.01
CA GLU A 61 -1.99 4.56 1.58
C GLU A 61 -2.84 5.24 0.50
N VAL A 62 -2.77 6.57 0.36
CA VAL A 62 -3.63 7.34 -0.56
C VAL A 62 -3.10 7.40 -2.00
N ARG A 63 -1.77 7.31 -2.20
CA ARG A 63 -1.17 7.35 -3.56
C ARG A 63 -1.79 6.36 -4.56
N PRO A 64 -2.10 5.11 -4.19
CA PRO A 64 -2.81 4.18 -5.06
C PRO A 64 -4.24 4.60 -5.46
N VAL A 65 -4.95 5.33 -4.59
CA VAL A 65 -6.37 5.71 -4.81
C VAL A 65 -6.48 6.92 -5.75
N LEU A 66 -5.59 7.91 -5.62
CA LEU A 66 -5.64 9.14 -6.44
C LEU A 66 -5.37 8.89 -7.93
N HIS A 67 -4.54 7.91 -8.29
CA HIS A 67 -4.25 7.61 -9.69
C HIS A 67 -5.43 6.96 -10.44
N HIS A 68 -6.42 6.41 -9.70
CA HIS A 68 -7.61 5.80 -10.28
C HIS A 68 -8.79 6.78 -10.43
N GLY A 69 -8.79 7.92 -9.72
CA GLY A 69 -9.87 8.92 -9.78
C GLY A 69 -9.84 9.87 -10.97
N HIS A 70 -8.67 10.04 -11.61
CA HIS A 70 -8.49 10.99 -12.73
C HIS A 70 -8.76 10.40 -14.14
N LEU A 71 -9.06 9.10 -14.25
CA LEU A 71 -9.34 8.44 -15.53
C LEU A 71 -10.84 8.24 -15.80
N TYR A 72 -11.72 8.71 -14.91
CA TYR A 72 -13.18 8.53 -14.99
C TYR A 72 -13.99 9.83 -14.86
N LEU A 73 -13.34 11.00 -14.91
CA LEU A 73 -14.05 12.27 -15.07
C LEU A 73 -13.93 12.70 -16.55
N PRO A 74 -15.07 12.94 -17.24
CA PRO A 74 -15.07 13.43 -18.62
C PRO A 74 -14.48 14.84 -18.74
#